data_AF-L1JHD8-F1
#
_entry.id   AF-L1JHD8-F1
#
_cell.length_a   1.000
_cell.length_b   1.000
_cell.length_c   1.000
_cell.angle_alpha   90.00
_cell.angle_beta   90.00
_cell.angle_gamma   90.00
#
_symmetry.space_group_name_H-M   'P 1'
#
loop_
_entity.id
_entity.type
_entity.pdbx_description
1 polymer ?
#
loop_
_entity_poly.entity_id
_entity_poly.type
_entity_poly.pdbx_seq_one_letter_code
_entity_poly.pdbx_strand_id
1 'polypeptide(L)'
;MERDHSGNPRRIEVTLGRSPPQGQEGAGAFRANFHIGQKMKISKMHASLYWNSDDEKFYIKSICKNAVKVDGVIYPGSPDGNSGKPAPLQRQSKIEIADGVPIYFLLPLSMNC
;
A
#
# COMPACT_ATOMS: atom_id res chain seq x y z
N MET A 1 -0.77 15.07 -19.05
CA MET A 1 -1.09 14.48 -17.73
C MET A 1 -2.58 14.54 -17.54
N GLU A 2 -3.25 13.38 -17.42
CA GLU A 2 -4.68 13.35 -17.09
C GLU A 2 -4.88 13.79 -15.64
N ARG A 3 -5.81 14.72 -15.43
CA ARG A 3 -6.19 15.23 -14.10
C ARG A 3 -7.49 14.56 -13.67
N ASP A 4 -7.68 14.37 -12.37
CA ASP A 4 -8.98 13.97 -11.83
C ASP A 4 -9.99 15.15 -11.90
N HIS A 5 -11.23 14.89 -11.49
CA HIS A 5 -12.31 15.89 -11.54
C HIS A 5 -12.09 17.07 -10.56
N SER A 6 -11.05 16.98 -9.71
CA SER A 6 -10.61 18.03 -8.79
C SER A 6 -9.34 18.77 -9.26
N GLY A 7 -8.85 18.47 -10.47
CA GLY A 7 -7.68 19.15 -11.05
C GLY A 7 -6.33 18.64 -10.53
N ASN A 8 -6.33 17.61 -9.69
CA ASN A 8 -5.11 16.95 -9.22
C ASN A 8 -4.60 15.99 -10.30
N PRO A 9 -3.27 15.81 -10.43
CA PRO A 9 -2.73 14.77 -11.30
C PRO A 9 -3.32 13.41 -10.87
N ARG A 10 -3.81 12.61 -11.84
CA ARG A 10 -4.31 11.26 -11.55
C ARG A 10 -3.18 10.44 -10.93
N ARG A 11 -3.22 10.29 -9.61
CA ARG A 11 -2.31 9.43 -8.87
C ARG A 11 -2.77 8.00 -9.06
N ILE A 12 -1.98 7.19 -9.76
CA ILE A 12 -2.21 5.75 -9.80
C ILE A 12 -1.85 5.23 -8.42
N GLU A 13 -2.88 4.93 -7.64
CA GLU A 13 -2.78 4.46 -6.27
C GLU A 13 -3.41 3.07 -6.17
N VAL A 14 -2.64 2.14 -5.63
CA VAL A 14 -3.02 0.74 -5.46
C VAL A 14 -3.07 0.43 -3.98
N THR A 15 -4.23 0.01 -3.51
CA THR A 15 -4.44 -0.29 -2.09
C THR A 15 -4.28 -1.78 -1.79
N LEU A 16 -3.68 -2.07 -0.64
CA LEU A 16 -3.46 -3.42 -0.11
C LEU A 16 -4.30 -3.61 1.14
N GLY A 17 -4.92 -4.78 1.29
CA GLY A 17 -5.80 -5.04 2.43
C GLY A 17 -6.07 -6.50 2.70
N ARG A 18 -6.84 -6.74 3.77
CA ARG A 18 -7.25 -8.07 4.19
C ARG A 18 -8.26 -8.65 3.21
N SER A 19 -8.16 -9.93 2.88
CA SER A 19 -9.18 -10.63 2.11
C SER A 19 -10.49 -10.72 2.92
N PRO A 20 -11.66 -10.66 2.26
CA PRO A 20 -12.92 -10.93 2.93
C PRO A 20 -12.95 -12.36 3.49
N PRO A 21 -13.63 -12.60 4.62
CA PRO A 21 -14.02 -13.95 5.04
C PRO A 21 -14.90 -14.62 3.97
N GLN A 22 -14.94 -15.95 3.95
CA GLN A 22 -15.88 -16.69 3.10
C GLN A 22 -17.32 -16.19 3.33
N GLY A 23 -18.07 -15.98 2.25
CA GLY A 23 -19.44 -15.47 2.30
C GLY A 23 -19.57 -13.96 2.53
N GLN A 24 -18.47 -13.19 2.58
CA GLN A 24 -18.48 -11.73 2.68
C GLN A 24 -17.87 -11.02 1.45
N GLU A 25 -17.80 -11.71 0.31
CA GLU A 25 -17.15 -11.22 -0.92
C GLU A 25 -17.80 -9.96 -1.51
N GLY A 26 -19.05 -9.65 -1.13
CA GLY A 26 -19.75 -8.41 -1.50
C GLY A 26 -19.89 -7.39 -0.37
N ALA A 27 -19.33 -7.64 0.82
CA ALA A 27 -19.42 -6.69 1.92
C ALA A 27 -18.55 -5.48 1.59
N GLY A 28 -19.17 -4.32 1.34
CA GLY A 28 -18.52 -3.07 0.93
C GLY A 28 -17.47 -2.49 1.90
N ALA A 29 -17.05 -3.24 2.92
CA ALA A 29 -15.96 -2.91 3.83
C ALA A 29 -14.58 -3.41 3.34
N PHE A 30 -14.51 -4.33 2.38
CA PHE A 30 -13.25 -4.87 1.82
C PHE A 30 -13.06 -4.34 0.39
N ARG A 31 -12.44 -3.16 0.26
CA ARG A 31 -12.32 -2.42 -1.01
C ARG A 31 -10.88 -2.34 -1.53
N ALA A 32 -9.96 -3.13 -0.98
CA ALA A 32 -8.56 -3.06 -1.40
C ALA A 32 -8.42 -3.59 -2.83
N ASN A 33 -7.52 -2.97 -3.62
CA ASN A 33 -7.23 -3.45 -4.97
C ASN A 33 -6.57 -4.83 -4.95
N PHE A 34 -5.69 -5.07 -3.98
CA PHE A 34 -5.09 -6.39 -3.74
C PHE A 34 -5.33 -6.87 -2.31
N HIS A 35 -5.81 -8.11 -2.23
CA HIS A 35 -5.99 -8.80 -0.97
C HIS A 35 -4.79 -9.69 -0.65
N ILE A 36 -4.12 -9.43 0.46
CA ILE A 36 -2.83 -10.04 0.82
C ILE A 36 -2.95 -11.12 1.91
N GLY A 37 -4.16 -11.52 2.25
CA GLY A 37 -4.46 -12.61 3.19
C GLY A 37 -5.57 -12.29 4.19
N GLN A 38 -5.99 -13.27 4.98
CA GLN A 38 -7.14 -13.17 5.91
C GLN A 38 -6.77 -12.87 7.37
N LYS A 39 -5.48 -12.71 7.71
CA LYS A 39 -5.05 -12.47 9.10
C LYS A 39 -5.67 -11.20 9.68
N MET A 40 -6.19 -11.27 10.91
CA MET A 40 -6.88 -10.14 11.56
C MET A 40 -5.99 -8.91 11.81
N LYS A 41 -4.67 -9.09 11.94
CA LYS A 41 -3.70 -7.99 12.03
C LYS A 41 -3.61 -7.16 10.73
N ILE A 42 -4.02 -7.72 9.60
CA ILE A 42 -4.16 -7.00 8.33
C ILE A 42 -5.49 -6.22 8.39
N SER A 43 -5.44 -4.93 8.08
CA SER A 43 -6.63 -4.08 8.05
C SER A 43 -7.36 -4.28 6.72
N LYS A 44 -8.67 -4.04 6.69
CA LYS A 44 -9.46 -4.16 5.45
C LYS A 44 -8.92 -3.26 4.32
N MET A 45 -8.49 -2.06 4.71
CA MET A 45 -7.66 -1.15 3.93
C MET A 45 -6.41 -0.90 4.79
N HIS A 46 -5.24 -1.41 4.38
CA HIS A 46 -4.05 -1.42 5.23
C HIS A 46 -3.00 -0.43 4.77
N ALA A 47 -2.62 -0.53 3.50
CA ALA A 47 -1.58 0.30 2.91
C ALA A 47 -1.98 0.75 1.51
N SER A 48 -1.31 1.80 1.06
CA SER A 48 -1.41 2.35 -0.27
C SER A 48 -0.03 2.41 -0.90
N LEU A 49 0.09 1.89 -2.12
CA LEU A 49 1.25 1.97 -2.99
C LEU A 49 0.97 2.94 -4.12
N TYR A 50 1.89 3.85 -4.39
CA TYR A 50 1.73 4.85 -5.44
C TYR A 50 3.07 5.25 -6.06
N TRP A 51 3.01 5.77 -7.27
CA TRP A 51 4.11 6.50 -7.91
C TRP A 51 4.02 7.98 -7.59
N ASN A 52 5.13 8.60 -7.21
CA ASN A 52 5.26 10.04 -7.08
C ASN A 52 6.03 10.58 -8.30
N SER A 53 5.40 11.50 -9.04
CA SER A 53 6.00 12.10 -10.24
C SER A 53 7.06 13.16 -9.93
N ASP A 54 7.00 13.77 -8.75
CA ASP A 54 7.89 14.89 -8.42
C ASP A 54 9.32 14.44 -8.17
N ASP A 55 9.49 13.23 -7.63
CA ASP A 55 10.78 12.61 -7.32
C ASP A 55 10.99 11.27 -8.06
N GLU A 56 10.09 10.94 -8.99
CA GLU A 56 10.11 9.73 -9.83
C GLU A 56 10.35 8.45 -9.02
N LYS A 57 9.63 8.28 -7.91
CA LYS A 57 9.79 7.12 -7.02
C LYS A 57 8.47 6.46 -6.65
N PHE A 58 8.57 5.16 -6.37
CA PHE A 58 7.49 4.41 -5.76
C PHE A 58 7.53 4.55 -4.24
N TYR A 59 6.35 4.61 -3.64
CA TYR A 59 6.19 4.68 -2.21
C TYR A 59 5.09 3.73 -1.75
N ILE A 60 5.20 3.28 -0.50
CA ILE A 60 4.11 2.69 0.25
C ILE A 60 3.86 3.46 1.54
N LYS A 61 2.61 3.67 1.90
CA LYS A 61 2.23 4.26 3.20
C LYS A 61 1.14 3.44 3.86
N SER A 62 1.16 3.38 5.20
CA SER A 62 0.02 2.90 5.96
C SER A 62 -1.15 3.88 5.85
N ILE A 63 -2.35 3.35 5.62
CA ILE A 63 -3.61 4.11 5.63
C ILE A 63 -4.55 3.65 6.77
N CYS A 64 -3.96 3.00 7.77
CA CYS A 64 -4.63 2.55 8.98
C CYS A 64 -3.69 2.65 10.18
N LYS A 65 -4.19 2.40 11.39
CA LYS A 65 -3.41 2.47 12.64
C LYS A 65 -2.20 1.51 12.73
N ASN A 66 -2.13 0.49 11.87
CA ASN A 66 -1.07 -0.50 11.91
C ASN A 66 0.10 -0.08 11.00
N ALA A 67 1.32 -0.39 11.43
CA ALA A 67 2.55 -0.08 10.70
C ALA A 67 2.77 -0.99 9.49
N VAL A 68 3.55 -0.47 8.54
CA VAL A 68 4.18 -1.23 7.45
C VAL A 68 5.67 -1.26 7.72
N LYS A 69 6.34 -2.35 7.36
CA LYS A 69 7.80 -2.44 7.45
C LYS A 69 8.39 -2.65 6.05
N VAL A 70 9.42 -1.90 5.70
CA VAL A 70 10.10 -1.97 4.41
C VAL A 70 11.58 -2.19 4.67
N ASP A 71 12.14 -3.29 4.14
CA ASP A 71 13.57 -3.62 4.25
C ASP A 71 14.11 -3.56 5.69
N GLY A 72 13.31 -4.01 6.66
CA GLY A 72 13.68 -3.98 8.08
C GLY A 72 13.18 -2.73 8.84
N VAL A 73 12.90 -1.63 8.14
CA VAL A 73 12.55 -0.33 8.73
C VAL A 73 11.04 -0.20 8.95
N ILE A 74 10.63 0.18 10.16
CA ILE A 74 9.22 0.34 10.52
C ILE A 74 8.73 1.75 10.15
N TYR A 75 7.65 1.81 9.39
CA TYR A 75 6.91 3.02 9.05
C TYR A 75 5.58 3.02 9.81
N PRO A 76 5.36 3.99 10.71
CA PRO A 76 4.23 3.96 11.62
C PRO A 76 2.89 4.06 10.89
N GLY A 77 1.86 3.52 11.54
CA GLY A 77 0.49 3.62 11.05
C GLY A 77 -0.01 5.07 10.96
N SER A 78 -1.10 5.23 10.23
CA SER A 78 -1.83 6.47 10.06
C SER A 78 -3.22 6.35 10.69
N PRO A 79 -3.44 6.90 11.90
CA PRO A 79 -4.73 6.80 12.57
C PRO A 79 -5.88 7.45 11.79
N ASP A 80 -5.58 8.50 11.02
CA ASP A 80 -6.50 9.26 10.17
C ASP A 80 -6.46 8.82 8.69
N GLY A 81 -5.65 7.79 8.37
CA GLY A 81 -5.46 7.27 7.02
C GLY A 81 -4.59 8.12 6.08
N ASN A 82 -4.22 9.34 6.46
CA ASN A 82 -3.50 10.29 5.61
C ASN A 82 -2.15 10.76 6.15
N SER A 83 -1.94 10.70 7.47
CA SER A 83 -0.70 11.10 8.16
C SER A 83 0.45 10.08 8.10
N GLY A 84 0.23 8.90 7.51
CA GLY A 84 1.24 7.84 7.46
C GLY A 84 2.47 8.28 6.69
N LYS A 85 3.64 8.23 7.33
CA LYS A 85 4.91 8.56 6.66
C LYS A 85 5.15 7.60 5.49
N PRO A 86 5.29 8.10 4.25
CA PRO A 86 5.60 7.25 3.11
C PRO A 86 6.98 6.62 3.23
N ALA A 87 7.05 5.33 2.94
CA ALA A 87 8.27 4.57 2.77
C ALA A 87 8.64 4.54 1.28
N PRO A 88 9.84 5.01 0.89
CA PRO A 88 10.31 4.84 -0.48
C PRO A 88 10.52 3.35 -0.76
N LEU A 89 10.16 2.92 -1.96
CA LEU A 89 10.38 1.57 -2.44
C LEU A 89 11.49 1.59 -3.49
N GLN A 90 12.41 0.64 -3.34
CA GLN A 90 13.41 0.34 -4.34
C GLN A 90 13.06 -0.98 -5.01
N ARG A 91 13.76 -1.26 -6.11
CA ARG A 91 13.69 -2.56 -6.75
C ARG A 91 14.03 -3.65 -5.74
N GLN A 92 13.19 -4.68 -5.67
CA GLN A 92 13.27 -5.81 -4.73
C GLN A 92 13.03 -5.45 -3.26
N SER A 93 12.53 -4.25 -2.94
CA SER A 93 12.14 -3.91 -1.56
C SER A 93 11.19 -4.95 -0.99
N LYS A 94 11.52 -5.43 0.21
CA LYS A 94 10.73 -6.38 0.98
C LYS A 94 9.77 -5.61 1.87
N ILE A 95 8.48 -5.76 1.60
CA ILE A 95 7.38 -5.16 2.34
C ILE A 95 6.80 -6.22 3.29
N GLU A 96 6.78 -5.91 4.57
CA GLU A 96 6.18 -6.72 5.63
C GLU A 96 4.95 -5.98 6.18
N ILE A 97 3.79 -6.63 6.06
CA ILE A 97 2.54 -6.13 6.63
C ILE A 97 2.11 -7.07 7.76
N ALA A 98 1.84 -6.48 8.94
CA ALA A 98 1.14 -7.12 10.05
C ALA A 98 1.75 -8.45 10.55
N ASP A 99 3.06 -8.45 10.88
CA ASP A 99 3.85 -9.64 11.26
C ASP A 99 3.61 -10.83 10.30
N GLY A 100 3.37 -10.51 9.04
CA GLY A 100 2.76 -11.38 8.06
C GLY A 100 3.71 -11.87 6.97
N VAL A 101 3.10 -12.25 5.85
CA VAL A 101 3.80 -12.75 4.67
C VAL A 101 4.60 -11.62 4.03
N PRO A 102 5.89 -11.82 3.72
CA PRO A 102 6.68 -10.82 3.01
C PRO A 102 6.17 -10.69 1.57
N ILE A 103 5.97 -9.45 1.13
CA ILE A 103 5.63 -9.08 -0.25
C ILE A 103 6.88 -8.44 -0.85
N TYR A 104 7.27 -8.86 -2.05
CA TYR A 104 8.40 -8.26 -2.74
C TYR A 104 7.92 -7.29 -3.82
N PHE A 105 8.43 -6.07 -3.79
CA PHE A 105 8.20 -5.09 -4.83
C PHE A 105 9.20 -5.28 -5.97
N LEU A 106 8.74 -5.84 -7.07
CA LEU A 106 9.59 -6.18 -8.22
C LEU A 106 9.35 -5.20 -9.36
N LEU A 107 10.40 -4.49 -9.73
CA LEU A 107 10.43 -3.68 -10.95
C LEU A 107 11.23 -4.39 -12.05
N PRO A 108 10.83 -4.24 -13.34
CA PRO A 108 11.60 -4.73 -14.47
C PRO A 108 13.05 -4.24 -14.44
N LEU A 109 13.98 -5.07 -14.92
CA LEU A 109 15.41 -4.76 -15.01
C LEU A 109 15.71 -3.46 -15.78
N SER A 110 14.85 -3.10 -16.73
CA SER A 110 14.98 -1.91 -17.57
C SER A 110 14.49 -0.62 -16.90
N MET A 111 13.89 -0.69 -15.71
CA MET A 111 13.44 0.47 -14.95
C MET A 111 14.45 0.75 -13.83
N ASN A 112 15.20 1.84 -13.98
CA ASN A 112 16.04 2.39 -12.92
C ASN A 112 15.19 3.38 -12.11
N CYS A 113 15.06 3.16 -10.81
CA CYS A 113 14.35 4.03 -9.85
C CYS A 113 15.20 4.19 -8.59
#